data_AF-A0A8S3V1U4-F1
#
_entry.id   AF-A0A8S3V1U4-F1
#
_cell.length_a   1.000
_cell.length_b   1.000
_cell.length_c   1.000
_cell.angle_alpha   90.00
_cell.angle_beta   90.00
_cell.angle_gamma   90.00
#
_symmetry.space_group_name_H-M   'P 1'
#
loop_
_entity.id
_entity.type
_entity.pdbx_description
1 polymer ?
#
loop_
_entity_poly.entity_id
_entity_poly.type
_entity_poly.pdbx_seq_one_letter_code
_entity_poly.pdbx_strand_id
1 'polypeptide(L)'
;MENMADDVSTRQAQNRFGDASEDDVYHLLTNINSKNTAKSTKFAVKLLRDYCLAKELDVEFENLPVSELCTLLKGFYINLRRHNGELYTRSSFLVVRQSLNRFLRNPPVSKSFDIMADSTFNNANDAFKAMCKKMRQEGKGKIQHKPSIQKGDIVKLYNHPRVFNPNIPTGLLNKVFFELILYFCRRGQENLRDLKVSDFDILTDDSGKRYVSKVTSELTKNHQGDQTEEFEPEGGRMYETKTAMCPLASFVKYLEKRNPNCSALLQRPKDEFDEDGNSWFQNKPLGKNTLGDMMTSISKAASLSKVYSNHCIRATCITLLNEAGFEGRHIITISGHRSEESIKSYCRDTTNKQKREMSKFVSEFTTVTETQSENLTVEFDNSVTEDELVLSASQTDEIIDEIVQGEVELQPLTDITNIPNTNQQVKIDSKVAPHSTGSGFMFHDCNVTINMVQP
;
A
#
# COMPACT_ATOMS: atom_id res chain seq x y z
N MET A 1 -78.27 -8.90 18.39
CA MET A 1 -77.34 -7.97 19.07
C MET A 1 -76.10 -8.77 19.36
N GLU A 2 -75.19 -8.79 18.39
CA GLU A 2 -74.04 -9.70 18.37
C GLU A 2 -72.79 -8.85 18.15
N ASN A 3 -71.98 -8.81 19.21
CA ASN A 3 -70.54 -8.59 19.28
C ASN A 3 -69.87 -7.70 18.21
N MET A 4 -69.76 -6.41 18.52
CA MET A 4 -68.62 -5.57 18.10
C MET A 4 -67.62 -5.50 19.26
N ALA A 5 -66.64 -6.40 19.26
CA ALA A 5 -65.38 -6.23 19.96
C ALA A 5 -64.37 -7.23 19.36
N ASP A 6 -63.11 -6.81 19.31
CA ASP A 6 -61.92 -7.60 18.97
C ASP A 6 -61.55 -7.72 17.49
N ASP A 7 -60.90 -6.67 16.97
CA ASP A 7 -59.67 -6.86 16.20
C ASP A 7 -58.72 -5.66 16.41
N VAL A 8 -58.09 -5.63 17.60
CA VAL A 8 -56.86 -4.86 17.80
C VAL A 8 -55.73 -5.86 17.81
N SER A 9 -55.21 -6.15 16.62
CA SER A 9 -53.95 -6.85 16.42
C SER A 9 -52.83 -6.22 17.26
N THR A 10 -52.48 -6.86 18.36
CA THR A 10 -51.32 -6.55 19.20
C THR A 10 -50.05 -6.83 18.38
N ARG A 11 -49.56 -5.80 17.68
CA ARG A 11 -48.17 -5.79 17.22
C ARG A 11 -47.28 -5.84 18.47
N GLN A 12 -46.75 -7.02 18.78
CA GLN A 12 -45.66 -7.14 19.77
C GLN A 12 -44.57 -6.16 19.34
N ALA A 13 -44.35 -5.13 20.16
CA ALA A 13 -43.24 -4.22 19.97
C ALA A 13 -41.97 -5.05 20.08
N GLN A 14 -41.33 -5.32 18.93
CA GLN A 14 -39.98 -5.87 18.93
C GLN A 14 -39.12 -4.93 19.79
N ASN A 15 -38.43 -5.50 20.78
CA ASN A 15 -37.56 -4.73 21.66
C ASN A 15 -36.57 -3.96 20.78
N ARG A 16 -36.54 -2.63 20.95
CA ARG A 16 -35.70 -1.73 20.16
C ARG A 16 -34.21 -1.97 20.42
N PHE A 17 -33.86 -2.53 21.58
CA PHE A 17 -32.48 -2.73 22.00
C PHE A 17 -32.12 -4.21 21.89
N GLY A 18 -30.95 -4.49 21.30
CA GLY A 18 -30.41 -5.84 21.21
C GLY A 18 -29.66 -6.25 22.48
N ASP A 19 -29.68 -7.55 22.79
CA ASP A 19 -28.96 -8.15 23.91
C ASP A 19 -27.61 -8.69 23.42
N ALA A 20 -26.64 -7.80 23.20
CA ALA A 20 -25.29 -8.21 22.81
C ALA A 20 -24.59 -8.90 24.01
N SER A 21 -24.00 -10.06 23.79
CA SER A 21 -23.23 -10.75 24.81
C SER A 21 -21.91 -10.01 25.12
N GLU A 22 -21.29 -10.28 26.28
CA GLU A 22 -19.95 -9.76 26.57
C GLU A 22 -18.93 -10.19 25.50
N ASP A 23 -19.09 -11.38 24.92
CA ASP A 23 -18.28 -11.88 23.81
C ASP A 23 -18.52 -11.07 22.52
N ASP A 24 -19.76 -10.67 22.22
CA ASP A 24 -20.06 -9.80 21.07
C ASP A 24 -19.44 -8.43 21.24
N VAL A 25 -19.55 -7.85 22.45
CA VAL A 25 -18.92 -6.56 22.79
C VAL A 25 -17.41 -6.68 22.67
N TYR A 26 -16.81 -7.73 23.22
CA TYR A 26 -15.38 -7.99 23.12
C TYR A 26 -14.94 -8.16 21.65
N HIS A 27 -15.68 -8.91 20.84
CA HIS A 27 -15.40 -9.07 19.42
C HIS A 27 -15.52 -7.76 18.64
N LEU A 28 -16.50 -6.91 18.96
CA LEU A 28 -16.65 -5.60 18.34
C LEU A 28 -15.48 -4.67 18.73
N LEU A 29 -15.12 -4.63 20.02
CA LEU A 29 -14.05 -3.78 20.52
C LEU A 29 -12.66 -4.23 20.05
N THR A 30 -12.42 -5.54 19.93
CA THR A 30 -11.15 -6.07 19.43
C THR A 30 -10.99 -5.91 17.92
N ASN A 31 -12.09 -5.89 17.16
CA ASN A 31 -12.08 -5.66 15.71
C ASN A 31 -12.09 -4.17 15.30
N ILE A 32 -12.01 -3.22 16.25
CA ILE A 32 -11.83 -1.79 15.94
C ILE A 32 -10.56 -1.58 15.11
N ASN A 33 -9.48 -2.30 15.44
CA ASN A 33 -8.23 -2.17 14.72
C ASN A 33 -8.18 -3.10 13.52
N SER A 34 -7.64 -2.60 12.39
CA SER A 34 -7.44 -3.42 11.20
C SER A 34 -6.52 -4.62 11.48
N LYS A 35 -6.65 -5.69 10.67
CA LYS A 35 -5.78 -6.88 10.77
C LYS A 35 -4.29 -6.52 10.63
N ASN A 36 -3.95 -5.53 9.80
CA ASN A 36 -2.58 -5.07 9.60
C ASN A 36 -2.06 -4.32 10.82
N THR A 37 -2.90 -3.45 11.41
CA THR A 37 -2.61 -2.77 12.67
C THR A 37 -2.34 -3.76 13.80
N ALA A 38 -3.11 -4.86 13.90
CA ALA A 38 -2.87 -5.92 14.88
C ALA A 38 -1.54 -6.66 14.63
N LYS A 39 -1.20 -6.96 13.37
CA LYS A 39 0.09 -7.57 13.01
C LYS A 39 1.27 -6.66 13.38
N SER A 40 1.19 -5.36 13.10
CA SER A 40 2.27 -4.42 13.43
C SER A 40 2.45 -4.25 14.93
N THR A 41 1.35 -4.28 15.71
CA THR A 41 1.40 -4.33 17.18
C THR A 41 2.20 -5.52 17.64
N LYS A 42 1.82 -6.73 17.20
CA LYS A 42 2.51 -7.97 17.59
C LYS A 42 3.98 -7.93 17.21
N PHE A 43 4.30 -7.45 16.02
CA PHE A 43 5.67 -7.31 15.55
C PHE A 43 6.50 -6.35 16.41
N ALA A 44 5.98 -5.14 16.70
CA ALA A 44 6.69 -4.15 17.50
C ALA A 44 6.92 -4.63 18.94
N VAL A 45 5.94 -5.31 19.54
CA VAL A 45 6.07 -5.95 20.86
C VAL A 45 7.15 -7.03 20.84
N LYS A 46 7.16 -7.89 19.81
CA LYS A 46 8.20 -8.91 19.62
C LYS A 46 9.59 -8.25 19.54
N LEU A 47 9.75 -7.21 18.73
CA LEU A 47 11.03 -6.48 18.63
C LEU A 47 11.53 -5.95 19.98
N LEU A 48 10.63 -5.36 20.79
CA LEU A 48 11.02 -4.85 22.09
C LEU A 48 11.38 -5.98 23.06
N ARG A 49 10.64 -7.09 23.06
CA ARG A 49 10.96 -8.28 23.88
C ARG A 49 12.29 -8.92 23.46
N ASP A 50 12.54 -9.06 22.16
CA ASP A 50 13.81 -9.57 21.63
C ASP A 50 14.98 -8.67 22.05
N TYR A 51 14.77 -7.35 22.03
CA TYR A 51 15.75 -6.39 22.53
C TYR A 51 15.98 -6.54 24.04
N CYS A 52 14.92 -6.74 24.83
CA CYS A 52 15.04 -6.96 26.28
C CYS A 52 15.85 -8.23 26.56
N LEU A 53 15.54 -9.35 25.88
CA LEU A 53 16.30 -10.60 25.97
C LEU A 53 17.77 -10.39 25.62
N ALA A 54 18.08 -9.73 24.51
CA ALA A 54 19.45 -9.50 24.05
C ALA A 54 20.26 -8.55 24.96
N LYS A 55 19.59 -7.76 25.81
CA LYS A 55 20.21 -6.85 26.78
C LYS A 55 20.08 -7.32 28.22
N GLU A 56 19.59 -8.54 28.43
CA GLU A 56 19.36 -9.12 29.76
C GLU A 56 18.46 -8.22 30.64
N LEU A 57 17.42 -7.65 30.02
CA LEU A 57 16.40 -6.82 30.65
C LEU A 57 15.09 -7.59 30.80
N ASP A 58 14.18 -7.08 31.64
CA ASP A 58 12.85 -7.67 31.81
C ASP A 58 12.03 -7.63 30.51
N VAL A 59 11.53 -8.80 30.11
CA VAL A 59 10.73 -8.99 28.90
C VAL A 59 9.26 -8.60 29.08
N GLU A 60 8.78 -8.58 30.33
CA GLU A 60 7.45 -8.12 30.71
C GLU A 60 7.47 -6.60 30.92
N PHE A 61 7.95 -5.89 29.90
CA PHE A 61 8.18 -4.44 29.95
C PHE A 61 6.90 -3.64 30.28
N GLU A 62 5.73 -4.20 29.98
CA GLU A 62 4.43 -3.66 30.35
C GLU A 62 4.22 -3.54 31.86
N ASN A 63 4.94 -4.31 32.68
CA ASN A 63 4.82 -4.28 34.14
C ASN A 63 5.85 -3.35 34.81
N LEU A 64 6.79 -2.80 34.05
CA LEU A 64 7.83 -1.93 34.58
C LEU A 64 7.27 -0.60 35.12
N PRO A 65 7.91 -0.03 36.16
CA PRO A 65 7.69 1.35 36.55
C PRO A 65 7.91 2.32 35.38
N VAL A 66 7.15 3.42 35.34
CA VAL A 66 7.19 4.41 34.23
C VAL A 66 8.61 4.91 33.93
N SER A 67 9.42 5.17 34.96
CA SER A 67 10.81 5.62 34.81
C SER A 67 11.73 4.57 34.17
N GLU A 68 11.54 3.31 34.51
CA GLU A 68 12.30 2.18 33.96
C GLU A 68 11.87 1.90 32.53
N LEU A 69 10.56 1.91 32.26
CA LEU A 69 10.03 1.79 30.90
C LEU A 69 10.55 2.92 29.99
N CYS A 70 10.59 4.17 30.48
CA CYS A 70 11.18 5.28 29.72
C CYS A 70 12.67 5.03 29.42
N THR A 71 13.43 4.50 30.38
CA THR A 71 14.85 4.20 30.20
C THR A 71 15.05 3.06 29.19
N LEU A 72 14.23 2.01 29.28
CA LEU A 72 14.20 0.91 28.31
C LEU A 72 13.90 1.41 26.89
N LEU A 73 12.84 2.21 26.71
CA LEU A 73 12.45 2.75 25.41
C LEU A 73 13.54 3.65 24.81
N LYS A 74 14.19 4.48 25.63
CA LYS A 74 15.34 5.29 25.20
C LYS A 74 16.45 4.41 24.63
N GLY A 75 16.84 3.36 25.35
CA GLY A 75 17.86 2.41 24.90
C GLY A 75 17.44 1.67 23.63
N PHE A 76 16.20 1.20 23.59
CA PHE A 76 15.61 0.52 22.43
C PHE A 76 15.66 1.38 21.18
N TYR A 77 15.20 2.64 21.25
CA TYR A 77 15.16 3.54 20.10
C TYR A 77 16.55 3.83 19.52
N ILE A 78 17.58 3.97 20.36
CA ILE A 78 18.96 4.20 19.90
C ILE A 78 19.53 2.97 19.19
N ASN A 79 19.22 1.78 19.72
CA ASN A 79 19.88 0.53 19.34
C ASN A 79 19.09 -0.34 18.36
N LEU A 80 17.85 0.01 18.02
CA LEU A 80 17.03 -0.77 17.10
C LEU A 80 17.67 -0.83 15.70
N ARG A 81 17.91 -2.05 15.21
CA ARG A 81 18.47 -2.36 13.88
C ARG A 81 17.70 -3.51 13.25
N ARG A 82 17.79 -3.62 11.93
CA ARG A 82 17.38 -4.81 11.17
C ARG A 82 18.36 -5.95 11.44
N HIS A 83 17.97 -7.18 11.08
CA HIS A 83 18.82 -8.37 11.25
C HIS A 83 20.21 -8.22 10.58
N ASN A 84 20.28 -7.52 9.45
CA ASN A 84 21.51 -7.25 8.70
C ASN A 84 22.35 -6.10 9.30
N GLY A 85 22.01 -5.61 10.48
CA GLY A 85 22.70 -4.52 11.18
C GLY A 85 22.33 -3.11 10.72
N GLU A 86 21.53 -2.98 9.66
CA GLU A 86 21.14 -1.68 9.12
C GLU A 86 20.09 -0.95 9.97
N LEU A 87 20.08 0.39 9.89
CA LEU A 87 18.95 1.18 10.37
C LEU A 87 17.66 0.87 9.60
N TYR A 88 16.54 0.87 10.32
CA TYR A 88 15.21 0.96 9.73
C TYR A 88 15.01 2.29 8.98
N THR A 89 14.03 2.34 8.08
CA THR A 89 13.56 3.61 7.51
C THR A 89 12.87 4.43 8.61
N ARG A 90 12.89 5.77 8.46
CA ARG A 90 12.18 6.67 9.39
C ARG A 90 10.71 6.28 9.55
N SER A 91 10.06 5.88 8.46
CA SER A 91 8.64 5.53 8.48
C SER A 91 8.36 4.23 9.25
N SER A 92 9.18 3.18 9.03
CA SER A 92 9.09 1.95 9.83
C SER A 92 9.30 2.20 11.32
N PHE A 93 10.25 3.08 11.64
CA PHE A 93 10.55 3.44 13.02
C PHE A 93 9.38 4.15 13.73
N LEU A 94 8.67 5.03 13.02
CA LEU A 94 7.43 5.65 13.51
C LEU A 94 6.33 4.61 13.76
N VAL A 95 6.16 3.64 12.86
CA VAL A 95 5.17 2.56 13.02
C VAL A 95 5.46 1.74 14.26
N VAL A 96 6.72 1.39 14.52
CA VAL A 96 7.12 0.64 15.72
C VAL A 96 6.71 1.40 16.99
N ARG A 97 7.05 2.69 17.10
CA ARG A 97 6.68 3.53 18.25
C ARG A 97 5.16 3.60 18.47
N GLN A 98 4.40 3.88 17.41
CA GLN A 98 2.93 3.94 17.49
C GLN A 98 2.33 2.57 17.87
N SER A 99 2.91 1.50 17.36
CA SER A 99 2.45 0.12 17.64
C SER A 99 2.69 -0.27 19.10
N LEU A 100 3.80 0.16 19.70
CA LEU A 100 4.08 -0.01 21.13
C LEU A 100 3.14 0.84 22.00
N ASN A 101 2.91 2.11 21.64
CA ASN A 101 1.95 2.95 22.35
C ASN A 101 0.55 2.32 22.35
N ARG A 102 0.11 1.83 21.19
CA ARG A 102 -1.16 1.11 21.04
C ARG A 102 -1.22 -0.15 21.90
N PHE A 103 -0.15 -0.95 21.94
CA PHE A 103 -0.09 -2.14 22.79
C PHE A 103 -0.29 -1.81 24.27
N LEU A 104 0.39 -0.76 24.76
CA LEU A 104 0.34 -0.36 26.16
C LEU A 104 -1.02 0.24 26.53
N ARG A 105 -1.62 1.05 25.65
CA ARG A 105 -2.87 1.78 25.94
C ARG A 105 -4.15 0.96 25.75
N ASN A 106 -4.14 -0.03 24.85
CA ASN A 106 -5.34 -0.82 24.57
C ASN A 106 -5.41 -2.07 25.47
N PRO A 107 -6.59 -2.67 25.62
CA PRO A 107 -6.71 -3.98 26.26
C PRO A 107 -5.77 -5.02 25.60
N PRO A 108 -5.16 -5.92 26.40
CA PRO A 108 -5.41 -6.14 27.83
C PRO A 108 -4.58 -5.24 28.78
N VAL A 109 -3.62 -4.47 28.27
CA VAL A 109 -2.66 -3.76 29.14
C VAL A 109 -3.25 -2.48 29.73
N SER A 110 -3.98 -1.70 28.93
CA SER A 110 -4.79 -0.55 29.38
C SER A 110 -4.05 0.46 30.27
N LYS A 111 -2.78 0.77 29.95
CA LYS A 111 -2.02 1.84 30.64
C LYS A 111 -2.68 3.20 30.43
N SER A 112 -2.66 4.01 31.49
CA SER A 112 -3.23 5.37 31.50
C SER A 112 -2.33 6.42 30.85
N PHE A 113 -1.05 6.11 30.63
CA PHE A 113 -0.07 7.02 30.05
C PHE A 113 0.09 6.81 28.54
N ASP A 114 0.57 7.85 27.85
CA ASP A 114 0.95 7.82 26.45
C ASP A 114 2.47 7.98 26.30
N ILE A 115 3.14 6.95 25.77
CA ILE A 115 4.61 6.95 25.65
C ILE A 115 5.12 7.97 24.62
N MET A 116 4.24 8.52 23.78
CA MET A 116 4.57 9.49 22.73
C MET A 116 4.31 10.94 23.17
N ALA A 117 3.30 11.16 24.01
CA ALA A 117 2.85 12.50 24.39
C ALA A 117 3.22 12.92 25.82
N ASP A 118 3.25 11.97 26.77
CA ASP A 118 3.42 12.32 28.18
C ASP A 118 4.86 12.73 28.49
N SER A 119 5.00 13.79 29.29
CA SER A 119 6.31 14.40 29.59
C SER A 119 7.27 13.47 30.34
N THR A 120 6.74 12.44 31.02
CA THR A 120 7.56 11.40 31.68
C THR A 120 8.41 10.61 30.69
N PHE A 121 8.05 10.61 29.41
CA PHE A 121 8.78 9.91 28.33
C PHE A 121 9.67 10.84 27.50
N ASN A 122 9.87 12.11 27.89
CA ASN A 122 10.69 13.08 27.14
C ASN A 122 12.08 12.54 26.79
N ASN A 123 12.76 11.87 27.72
CA ASN A 123 14.08 11.28 27.49
C ASN A 123 14.08 10.20 26.39
N ALA A 124 13.03 9.38 26.31
CA ALA A 124 12.86 8.41 25.25
C ALA A 124 12.46 9.09 23.93
N ASN A 125 11.61 10.12 23.99
CA ASN A 125 11.16 10.87 22.83
C ASN A 125 12.29 11.69 22.18
N ASP A 126 13.22 12.24 22.95
CA ASP A 126 14.39 12.93 22.42
C ASP A 126 15.35 11.96 21.73
N ALA A 127 15.56 10.78 22.31
CA ALA A 127 16.33 9.72 21.66
C ALA A 127 15.67 9.24 20.35
N PHE A 128 14.35 9.10 20.35
CA PHE A 128 13.59 8.80 19.14
C PHE A 128 13.79 9.87 18.06
N LYS A 129 13.63 11.16 18.41
CA LYS A 129 13.84 12.29 17.50
C LYS A 129 15.27 12.33 16.95
N ALA A 130 16.26 12.10 17.79
CA ALA A 130 17.66 12.03 17.40
C ALA A 130 17.90 10.92 16.35
N MET A 131 17.31 9.73 16.54
CA MET A 131 17.40 8.68 15.52
C MET A 131 16.66 9.03 14.24
N CYS A 132 15.50 9.67 14.29
CA CYS A 132 14.83 10.15 13.08
C CYS A 132 15.71 11.13 12.28
N LYS A 133 16.49 11.98 12.95
CA LYS A 133 17.45 12.90 12.32
C LYS A 133 18.61 12.12 11.68
N LYS A 134 19.19 11.16 12.39
CA LYS A 134 20.27 10.30 11.87
C LYS A 134 19.82 9.48 10.65
N MET A 135 18.64 8.87 10.70
CA MET A 135 18.06 8.15 9.55
C MET A 135 17.90 9.06 8.33
N ARG A 136 17.53 10.33 8.52
CA ARG A 136 17.45 11.30 7.41
C ARG A 136 18.81 11.63 6.83
N GLN A 137 19.84 11.78 7.67
CA GLN A 137 21.22 12.04 7.24
C GLN A 137 21.81 10.86 6.45
N GLU A 138 21.46 9.62 6.81
CA GLU A 138 21.89 8.40 6.11
C GLU A 138 21.01 8.06 4.87
N GLY A 139 20.16 8.98 4.42
CA GLY A 139 19.30 8.77 3.25
C GLY A 139 18.07 7.88 3.48
N LYS A 140 17.88 7.35 4.70
CA LYS A 140 16.74 6.51 5.11
C LYS A 140 15.50 7.28 5.58
N GLY A 141 15.51 8.61 5.36
CA GLY A 141 14.39 9.49 5.68
C GLY A 141 13.41 9.75 4.53
N LYS A 142 13.76 9.40 3.28
CA LYS A 142 12.90 9.66 2.12
C LYS A 142 11.85 8.56 1.97
N ILE A 143 10.58 8.94 1.94
CA ILE A 143 9.49 8.02 1.57
C ILE A 143 9.61 7.72 0.08
N GLN A 144 9.68 6.43 -0.25
CA GLN A 144 9.65 5.96 -1.63
C GLN A 144 8.18 5.72 -2.02
N HIS A 145 7.62 6.62 -2.81
CA HIS A 145 6.29 6.42 -3.38
C HIS A 145 6.38 5.45 -4.56
N LYS A 146 5.38 4.58 -4.72
CA LYS A 146 5.32 3.69 -5.89
C LYS A 146 5.14 4.56 -7.16
N PRO A 147 5.95 4.32 -8.21
CA PRO A 147 5.93 5.17 -9.40
C PRO A 147 4.66 4.97 -10.21
N SER A 148 4.25 6.00 -10.95
CA SER A 148 3.26 5.86 -12.02
C SER A 148 3.79 4.95 -13.14
N ILE A 149 2.87 4.29 -13.83
CA ILE A 149 3.17 3.45 -14.98
C ILE A 149 3.52 4.35 -16.16
N GLN A 150 4.64 4.06 -16.81
CA GLN A 150 5.11 4.87 -17.92
C GLN A 150 4.14 4.80 -19.11
N LYS A 151 3.99 5.91 -19.84
CA LYS A 151 3.12 5.98 -21.04
C LYS A 151 3.44 4.90 -22.07
N GLY A 152 4.73 4.58 -22.29
CA GLY A 152 5.14 3.51 -23.19
C GLY A 152 4.66 2.12 -22.74
N ASP A 153 4.68 1.85 -21.43
CA ASP A 153 4.16 0.60 -20.86
C ASP A 153 2.64 0.53 -20.95
N ILE A 154 1.92 1.64 -20.75
CA ILE A 154 0.46 1.70 -20.97
C ILE A 154 0.13 1.35 -22.43
N VAL A 155 0.81 1.98 -23.40
CA VAL A 155 0.63 1.67 -24.82
C VAL A 155 0.93 0.19 -25.10
N LYS A 156 1.98 -0.36 -24.49
CA LYS A 156 2.32 -1.78 -24.62
C LYS A 156 1.22 -2.69 -24.09
N LEU A 157 0.62 -2.37 -22.94
CA LEU A 157 -0.48 -3.15 -22.36
C LEU A 157 -1.69 -3.21 -23.30
N TYR A 158 -2.17 -2.05 -23.76
CA TYR A 158 -3.36 -1.95 -24.61
C TYR A 158 -3.15 -2.53 -26.02
N ASN A 159 -1.91 -2.59 -26.50
CA ASN A 159 -1.58 -3.22 -27.78
C ASN A 159 -1.14 -4.69 -27.63
N HIS A 160 -1.08 -5.23 -26.40
CA HIS A 160 -0.59 -6.58 -26.19
C HIS A 160 -1.62 -7.61 -26.70
N PRO A 161 -1.23 -8.59 -27.52
CA PRO A 161 -2.17 -9.53 -28.16
C PRO A 161 -2.91 -10.44 -27.17
N ARG A 162 -2.44 -10.55 -25.93
CA ARG A 162 -3.04 -11.43 -24.89
C ARG A 162 -3.32 -10.76 -23.54
N VAL A 163 -2.63 -9.66 -23.20
CA VAL A 163 -2.64 -9.17 -21.81
C VAL A 163 -3.85 -8.29 -21.58
N PHE A 164 -4.09 -7.27 -22.41
CA PHE A 164 -5.37 -6.57 -22.48
C PHE A 164 -6.09 -6.93 -23.78
N ASN A 165 -6.51 -8.19 -23.87
CA ASN A 165 -7.31 -8.67 -25.01
C ASN A 165 -8.75 -8.97 -24.54
N PRO A 166 -9.76 -8.17 -24.94
CA PRO A 166 -11.15 -8.39 -24.57
C PRO A 166 -11.77 -9.69 -25.11
N ASN A 167 -11.10 -10.41 -26.00
CA ASN A 167 -11.56 -11.66 -26.61
C ASN A 167 -10.96 -12.91 -25.93
N ILE A 168 -10.15 -12.74 -24.90
CA ILE A 168 -9.54 -13.84 -24.14
C ILE A 168 -9.94 -13.69 -22.66
N PRO A 169 -10.38 -14.74 -21.95
CA PRO A 169 -10.85 -14.64 -20.56
C PRO A 169 -9.85 -13.94 -19.63
N THR A 170 -8.58 -14.37 -19.65
CA THR A 170 -7.51 -13.76 -18.86
C THR A 170 -7.21 -12.34 -19.32
N GLY A 171 -7.26 -12.07 -20.63
CA GLY A 171 -7.00 -10.74 -21.18
C GLY A 171 -8.08 -9.73 -20.80
N LEU A 172 -9.34 -10.16 -20.84
CA LEU A 172 -10.52 -9.39 -20.45
C LEU A 172 -10.49 -9.11 -18.94
N LEU A 173 -10.20 -10.13 -18.13
CA LEU A 173 -10.04 -9.97 -16.68
C LEU A 173 -8.95 -8.97 -16.33
N ASN A 174 -7.76 -9.11 -16.91
CA ASN A 174 -6.64 -8.21 -16.65
C ASN A 174 -6.98 -6.75 -16.99
N LYS A 175 -7.64 -6.54 -18.14
CA LYS A 175 -8.07 -5.21 -18.58
C LYS A 175 -9.10 -4.62 -17.64
N VAL A 176 -10.17 -5.36 -17.33
CA VAL A 176 -11.23 -4.90 -16.42
C VAL A 176 -10.68 -4.64 -15.02
N PHE A 177 -9.85 -5.52 -14.50
CA PHE A 177 -9.16 -5.30 -13.22
C PHE A 177 -8.36 -3.99 -13.22
N PHE A 178 -7.55 -3.77 -14.25
CA PHE A 178 -6.72 -2.58 -14.37
C PHE A 178 -7.56 -1.31 -14.47
N GLU A 179 -8.60 -1.32 -15.31
CA GLU A 179 -9.48 -0.17 -15.52
C GLU A 179 -10.34 0.14 -14.29
N LEU A 180 -10.81 -0.88 -13.55
CA LEU A 180 -11.50 -0.66 -12.27
C LEU A 180 -10.60 0.06 -11.27
N ILE A 181 -9.32 -0.30 -11.17
CA ILE A 181 -8.39 0.40 -10.28
C ILE A 181 -8.07 1.80 -10.81
N LEU A 182 -7.88 1.95 -12.13
CA LEU A 182 -7.51 3.23 -12.74
C LEU A 182 -8.63 4.26 -12.65
N TYR A 183 -9.83 3.95 -13.17
CA TYR A 183 -10.93 4.90 -13.29
C TYR A 183 -11.56 5.27 -11.95
N PHE A 184 -11.71 4.29 -11.05
CA PHE A 184 -12.21 4.55 -9.69
C PHE A 184 -11.09 4.85 -8.70
N CYS A 185 -9.86 5.03 -9.20
CA CYS A 185 -8.65 5.30 -8.43
C CYS A 185 -8.54 4.40 -7.18
N ARG A 186 -8.89 3.11 -7.28
CA ARG A 186 -9.05 2.26 -6.08
C ARG A 186 -7.72 2.01 -5.39
N ARG A 187 -7.76 1.71 -4.10
CA ARG A 187 -6.58 1.19 -3.39
C ARG A 187 -6.24 -0.20 -3.92
N GLY A 188 -4.93 -0.49 -3.98
CA GLY A 188 -4.40 -1.64 -4.72
C GLY A 188 -4.78 -3.01 -4.16
N GLN A 189 -5.26 -3.11 -2.92
CA GLN A 189 -5.61 -4.40 -2.30
C GLN A 189 -6.90 -4.37 -1.46
N GLU A 190 -7.29 -3.22 -0.92
CA GLU A 190 -8.48 -3.09 -0.06
C GLU A 190 -9.76 -3.45 -0.83
N ASN A 191 -10.58 -4.32 -0.22
CA ASN A 191 -11.92 -4.74 -0.65
C ASN A 191 -12.06 -5.36 -2.06
N LEU A 192 -10.98 -5.49 -2.84
CA LEU A 192 -11.05 -6.08 -4.20
C LEU A 192 -11.67 -7.48 -4.22
N ARG A 193 -11.46 -8.24 -3.14
CA ARG A 193 -12.00 -9.60 -3.01
C ARG A 193 -13.50 -9.61 -2.72
N ASP A 194 -14.00 -8.55 -2.10
CA ASP A 194 -15.36 -8.45 -1.58
C ASP A 194 -16.31 -7.74 -2.55
N LEU A 195 -15.76 -7.18 -3.64
CA LEU A 195 -16.51 -6.61 -4.76
C LEU A 195 -17.52 -7.59 -5.35
N LYS A 196 -18.72 -7.07 -5.62
CA LYS A 196 -19.86 -7.76 -6.23
C LYS A 196 -20.30 -7.00 -7.48
N VAL A 197 -21.14 -7.65 -8.29
CA VAL A 197 -21.77 -6.99 -9.44
C VAL A 197 -22.67 -5.85 -8.99
N SER A 198 -23.42 -6.06 -7.90
CA SER A 198 -24.34 -5.09 -7.32
C SER A 198 -23.66 -3.82 -6.81
N ASP A 199 -22.33 -3.79 -6.74
CA ASP A 199 -21.59 -2.58 -6.36
C ASP A 199 -21.47 -1.58 -7.52
N PHE A 200 -21.84 -1.98 -8.74
CA PHE A 200 -21.70 -1.19 -9.95
C PHE A 200 -22.99 -1.14 -10.76
N ASP A 201 -23.30 0.04 -11.28
CA ASP A 201 -24.37 0.26 -12.25
C ASP A 201 -23.84 0.91 -13.53
N ILE A 202 -24.59 0.73 -14.62
CA ILE A 202 -24.36 1.40 -15.89
C ILE A 202 -25.40 2.49 -16.04
N LEU A 203 -24.97 3.73 -15.95
CA LEU A 203 -25.82 4.92 -15.95
C LEU A 203 -25.58 5.74 -17.22
N THR A 204 -26.46 6.71 -17.47
CA THR A 204 -26.35 7.67 -18.57
C THR A 204 -26.41 9.08 -18.00
N ASP A 205 -25.49 9.95 -18.39
CA ASP A 205 -25.48 11.35 -17.97
C ASP A 205 -26.54 12.19 -18.72
N ASP A 206 -26.66 13.46 -18.33
CA ASP A 206 -27.55 14.45 -18.96
C ASP A 206 -27.26 14.66 -20.47
N SER A 207 -26.05 14.34 -20.89
CA SER A 207 -25.54 14.45 -22.26
C SER A 207 -25.75 13.17 -23.07
N GLY A 208 -26.39 12.14 -22.51
CA GLY A 208 -26.67 10.87 -23.18
C GLY A 208 -25.46 9.92 -23.25
N LYS A 209 -24.38 10.18 -22.51
CA LYS A 209 -23.19 9.31 -22.48
C LYS A 209 -23.30 8.29 -21.35
N ARG A 210 -23.04 7.04 -21.71
CA ARG A 210 -23.05 5.93 -20.75
C ARG A 210 -21.74 5.85 -19.97
N TYR A 211 -21.82 5.45 -18.71
CA TYR A 211 -20.67 5.22 -17.85
C TYR A 211 -20.95 4.13 -16.82
N VAL A 212 -19.89 3.49 -16.32
CA VAL A 212 -19.96 2.64 -15.14
C VAL A 212 -19.78 3.52 -13.90
N SER A 213 -20.68 3.35 -12.93
CA SER A 213 -20.64 4.01 -11.62
C SER A 213 -20.52 2.96 -10.53
N LYS A 214 -19.84 3.30 -9.44
CA LYS A 214 -19.92 2.54 -8.20
C LYS A 214 -21.11 3.10 -7.39
N VAL A 215 -22.04 2.25 -6.98
CA VAL A 215 -23.32 2.68 -6.37
C VAL A 215 -23.50 2.26 -4.92
N THR A 216 -22.67 1.34 -4.43
CA THR A 216 -22.65 0.96 -3.02
C THR A 216 -21.51 1.66 -2.30
N SER A 217 -21.72 2.04 -1.04
CA SER A 217 -20.67 2.49 -0.14
C SER A 217 -19.85 1.30 0.34
N GLU A 218 -18.54 1.49 0.49
CA GLU A 218 -17.66 0.46 1.06
C GLU A 218 -16.95 1.04 2.28
N LEU A 219 -16.85 0.26 3.35
CA LEU A 219 -15.90 0.57 4.42
C LEU A 219 -14.49 0.56 3.82
N THR A 220 -13.86 1.72 3.78
CA THR A 220 -12.48 1.84 3.33
C THR A 220 -11.64 2.33 4.47
N LYS A 221 -10.31 2.18 4.39
CA LYS A 221 -9.41 2.70 5.42
C LYS A 221 -9.67 4.16 5.81
N ASN A 222 -10.07 4.99 4.84
CA ASN A 222 -10.34 6.41 5.07
C ASN A 222 -11.81 6.69 5.39
N HIS A 223 -12.71 5.72 5.36
CA HIS A 223 -14.14 5.90 5.63
C HIS A 223 -14.59 4.68 6.43
N GLN A 224 -14.45 4.76 7.76
CA GLN A 224 -14.63 3.66 8.71
C GLN A 224 -15.99 3.71 9.44
N GLY A 225 -16.81 4.72 9.16
CA GLY A 225 -18.13 4.92 9.75
C GLY A 225 -18.11 5.50 11.17
N ASP A 226 -16.94 5.88 11.70
CA ASP A 226 -16.73 6.32 13.08
C ASP A 226 -16.75 7.86 13.25
N GLN A 227 -16.94 8.60 12.16
CA GLN A 227 -16.89 10.06 12.16
C GLN A 227 -18.24 10.70 11.82
N THR A 228 -18.51 11.85 12.44
CA THR A 228 -19.76 12.61 12.31
C THR A 228 -19.98 13.23 10.93
N GLU A 229 -18.93 13.36 10.12
CA GLU A 229 -18.98 13.92 8.75
C GLU A 229 -18.14 13.06 7.80
N GLU A 230 -18.68 11.95 7.31
CA GLU A 230 -18.04 11.19 6.23
C GLU A 230 -18.42 11.79 4.89
N PHE A 231 -17.44 12.44 4.24
CA PHE A 231 -17.52 12.77 2.82
C PHE A 231 -17.42 11.47 2.02
N GLU A 232 -18.53 10.95 1.50
CA GLU A 232 -18.50 9.90 0.50
C GLU A 232 -18.25 10.55 -0.87
N PRO A 233 -17.04 10.41 -1.45
CA PRO A 233 -16.79 10.98 -2.74
C PRO A 233 -17.71 10.33 -3.76
N GLU A 234 -18.33 11.13 -4.64
CA GLU A 234 -19.13 10.66 -5.79
C GLU A 234 -18.37 9.65 -6.67
N GLY A 235 -17.04 9.61 -6.50
CA GLY A 235 -16.14 8.60 -7.05
C GLY A 235 -15.78 8.89 -8.49
N GLY A 236 -14.85 8.10 -9.02
CA GLY A 236 -14.57 8.11 -10.46
C GLY A 236 -15.73 7.55 -11.26
N ARG A 237 -15.90 8.01 -12.51
CA ARG A 237 -16.83 7.44 -13.50
C ARG A 237 -16.04 6.87 -14.67
N MET A 238 -16.41 5.68 -15.14
CA MET A 238 -15.76 5.02 -16.28
C MET A 238 -16.64 5.14 -17.53
N TYR A 239 -16.44 6.25 -18.27
CA TYR A 239 -17.24 6.60 -19.45
C TYR A 239 -16.97 5.71 -20.67
N GLU A 240 -18.00 5.55 -21.50
CA GLU A 240 -17.89 4.96 -22.83
C GLU A 240 -17.05 5.84 -23.77
N THR A 241 -16.03 5.25 -24.40
CA THR A 241 -15.14 5.94 -25.34
C THR A 241 -15.47 5.65 -26.81
N LYS A 242 -16.33 4.66 -27.09
CA LYS A 242 -16.65 4.16 -28.44
C LYS A 242 -15.43 3.72 -29.26
N THR A 243 -14.31 3.40 -28.60
CA THR A 243 -13.10 2.85 -29.23
C THR A 243 -13.08 1.32 -29.14
N ALA A 244 -12.24 0.66 -29.93
CA ALA A 244 -12.07 -0.81 -29.86
C ALA A 244 -11.66 -1.32 -28.47
N MET A 245 -10.97 -0.48 -27.68
CA MET A 245 -10.55 -0.78 -26.30
C MET A 245 -11.44 -0.10 -25.25
N CYS A 246 -12.69 0.20 -25.59
CA CYS A 246 -13.60 0.92 -24.71
C CYS A 246 -13.72 0.23 -23.33
N PRO A 247 -13.53 0.99 -22.23
CA PRO A 247 -13.56 0.42 -20.88
C PRO A 247 -14.96 -0.05 -20.49
N LEU A 248 -16.00 0.73 -20.81
CA LEU A 248 -17.40 0.33 -20.57
C LEU A 248 -17.76 -0.96 -21.32
N ALA A 249 -17.45 -1.05 -22.62
CA ALA A 249 -17.72 -2.24 -23.41
C ALA A 249 -16.99 -3.48 -22.86
N SER A 250 -15.75 -3.31 -22.38
CA SER A 250 -14.98 -4.39 -21.76
C SER A 250 -15.61 -4.84 -20.44
N PHE A 251 -16.07 -3.90 -19.62
CA PHE A 251 -16.77 -4.19 -18.37
C PHE A 251 -18.09 -4.93 -18.60
N VAL A 252 -18.91 -4.47 -19.55
CA VAL A 252 -20.16 -5.13 -19.95
C VAL A 252 -19.90 -6.56 -20.42
N LYS A 253 -18.96 -6.75 -21.35
CA LYS A 253 -18.57 -8.07 -21.86
C LYS A 253 -18.09 -8.99 -20.73
N TYR A 254 -17.35 -8.44 -19.76
CA TYR A 254 -16.92 -9.19 -18.59
C TYR A 254 -18.12 -9.67 -17.77
N LEU A 255 -19.09 -8.80 -17.49
CA LEU A 255 -20.31 -9.17 -16.75
C LEU A 255 -21.11 -10.26 -17.47
N GLU A 256 -21.25 -10.18 -18.79
CA GLU A 256 -21.97 -11.16 -19.61
C GLU A 256 -21.31 -12.54 -19.58
N LYS A 257 -19.97 -12.59 -19.66
CA LYS A 257 -19.22 -13.86 -19.73
C LYS A 257 -18.92 -14.46 -18.35
N ARG A 258 -19.24 -13.76 -17.25
CA ARG A 258 -19.04 -14.26 -15.87
C ARG A 258 -19.87 -15.51 -15.60
N ASN A 259 -19.48 -16.26 -14.57
CA ASN A 259 -20.32 -17.31 -14.03
C ASN A 259 -21.37 -16.68 -13.08
N PRO A 260 -22.68 -16.86 -13.34
CA PRO A 260 -23.73 -16.23 -12.53
C PRO A 260 -23.81 -16.79 -11.10
N ASN A 261 -23.31 -18.01 -10.86
CA ASN A 261 -23.37 -18.65 -9.55
C ASN A 261 -22.29 -18.15 -8.57
N CYS A 262 -21.37 -17.29 -9.02
CA CYS A 262 -20.34 -16.70 -8.17
C CYS A 262 -20.69 -15.25 -7.83
N SER A 263 -20.89 -14.99 -6.53
CA SER A 263 -21.24 -13.66 -6.03
C SER A 263 -20.11 -12.63 -6.17
N ALA A 264 -18.85 -13.07 -6.14
CA ALA A 264 -17.69 -12.18 -6.30
C ALA A 264 -17.58 -11.65 -7.73
N LEU A 265 -17.28 -10.36 -7.88
CA LEU A 265 -17.09 -9.71 -9.17
C LEU A 265 -15.93 -10.35 -9.94
N LEU A 266 -14.76 -10.42 -9.32
CA LEU A 266 -13.52 -10.89 -9.96
C LEU A 266 -13.35 -12.42 -9.79
N GLN A 267 -13.55 -13.13 -10.90
CA GLN A 267 -13.55 -14.60 -10.96
C GLN A 267 -12.32 -15.16 -11.65
N ARG A 268 -11.97 -16.42 -11.33
CA ARG A 268 -10.89 -17.15 -12.01
C ARG A 268 -11.29 -17.46 -13.47
N PRO A 269 -10.46 -17.13 -14.48
CA PRO A 269 -10.74 -17.49 -15.86
C PRO A 269 -10.68 -19.01 -16.05
N LYS A 270 -11.41 -19.54 -17.03
CA LYS A 270 -11.24 -20.93 -17.47
C LYS A 270 -9.95 -21.07 -18.29
N ASP A 271 -9.27 -22.20 -18.12
CA ASP A 271 -8.04 -22.50 -18.88
C ASP A 271 -8.38 -22.82 -20.34
N GLU A 272 -9.50 -23.53 -20.56
CA GLU A 272 -10.11 -23.78 -21.87
C GLU A 272 -11.46 -23.06 -21.93
N PHE A 273 -11.69 -22.28 -22.98
CA PHE A 273 -12.93 -21.53 -23.17
C PHE A 273 -13.39 -21.62 -24.62
N ASP A 274 -14.71 -21.58 -24.77
CA ASP A 274 -15.37 -21.40 -26.05
C ASP A 274 -15.70 -19.93 -26.23
N GLU A 275 -15.32 -19.34 -27.36
CA GLU A 275 -15.52 -17.91 -27.64
C GLU A 275 -17.02 -17.57 -27.68
N ASP A 276 -17.82 -18.46 -28.28
CA ASP A 276 -19.27 -18.35 -28.36
C ASP A 276 -19.98 -18.82 -27.08
N GLY A 277 -19.26 -19.54 -26.22
CA GLY A 277 -19.76 -20.07 -24.97
C GLY A 277 -20.27 -18.98 -24.01
N ASN A 278 -21.34 -19.30 -23.28
CA ASN A 278 -22.01 -18.39 -22.35
C ASN A 278 -21.16 -18.00 -21.13
N SER A 279 -20.12 -18.76 -20.79
CA SER A 279 -19.32 -18.49 -19.59
C SER A 279 -17.84 -18.77 -19.78
N TRP A 280 -17.03 -17.72 -19.62
CA TRP A 280 -15.57 -17.74 -19.73
C TRP A 280 -14.86 -17.89 -18.37
N PHE A 281 -15.62 -17.74 -17.28
CA PHE A 281 -15.10 -17.74 -15.93
C PHE A 281 -15.64 -18.93 -15.12
N GLN A 282 -14.87 -19.35 -14.13
CA GLN A 282 -15.23 -20.43 -13.21
C GLN A 282 -16.18 -19.90 -12.13
N ASN A 283 -16.97 -20.77 -11.51
CA ASN A 283 -17.68 -20.46 -10.26
C ASN A 283 -16.69 -20.41 -9.08
N LYS A 284 -15.62 -19.62 -9.21
CA LYS A 284 -14.54 -19.49 -8.22
C LYS A 284 -14.04 -18.04 -8.22
N PRO A 285 -14.04 -17.38 -7.06
CA PRO A 285 -13.45 -16.06 -6.92
C PRO A 285 -11.92 -16.12 -7.00
N LEU A 286 -11.29 -15.00 -7.39
CA LEU A 286 -9.83 -14.88 -7.27
C LEU A 286 -9.39 -14.84 -5.79
N GLY A 287 -8.22 -15.40 -5.50
CA GLY A 287 -7.63 -15.36 -4.16
C GLY A 287 -7.14 -13.96 -3.78
N LYS A 288 -7.10 -13.63 -2.49
CA LYS A 288 -6.61 -12.32 -1.99
C LYS A 288 -5.17 -12.02 -2.43
N ASN A 289 -4.30 -13.02 -2.41
CA ASN A 289 -2.90 -12.87 -2.84
C ASN A 289 -2.83 -12.69 -4.36
N THR A 290 -3.57 -13.49 -5.13
CA THR A 290 -3.66 -13.33 -6.58
C THR A 290 -4.11 -11.93 -6.96
N LEU A 291 -5.15 -11.41 -6.30
CA LEU A 291 -5.63 -10.04 -6.49
C LEU A 291 -4.56 -9.01 -6.14
N GLY A 292 -3.84 -9.17 -5.02
CA GLY A 292 -2.73 -8.29 -4.62
C GLY A 292 -1.58 -8.26 -5.62
N ASP A 293 -1.32 -9.39 -6.30
CA ASP A 293 -0.23 -9.57 -7.27
C ASP A 293 -0.66 -9.42 -8.73
N MET A 294 -1.89 -8.99 -9.01
CA MET A 294 -2.42 -8.88 -10.37
C MET A 294 -1.54 -8.00 -11.26
N MET A 295 -1.26 -6.75 -10.86
CA MET A 295 -0.43 -5.85 -11.66
C MET A 295 1.01 -6.35 -11.77
N THR A 296 1.52 -7.00 -10.73
CA THR A 296 2.84 -7.66 -10.76
C THR A 296 2.88 -8.73 -11.85
N SER A 297 1.83 -9.56 -11.92
CA SER A 297 1.68 -10.63 -12.91
C SER A 297 1.48 -10.07 -14.32
N ILE A 298 0.64 -9.05 -14.47
CA ILE A 298 0.41 -8.32 -15.73
C ILE A 298 1.73 -7.72 -16.24
N SER A 299 2.51 -7.10 -15.35
CA SER A 299 3.80 -6.48 -15.72
C SER A 299 4.79 -7.49 -16.27
N LYS A 300 4.89 -8.66 -15.62
CA LYS A 300 5.73 -9.77 -16.07
C LYS A 300 5.23 -10.35 -17.39
N ALA A 301 3.92 -10.57 -17.52
CA ALA A 301 3.31 -11.15 -18.72
C ALA A 301 3.45 -10.26 -19.97
N ALA A 302 3.42 -8.94 -19.80
CA ALA A 302 3.63 -7.98 -20.89
C ALA A 302 5.11 -7.57 -21.06
N SER A 303 6.03 -8.12 -20.27
CA SER A 303 7.45 -7.72 -20.23
C SER A 303 7.63 -6.20 -20.19
N LEU A 304 6.94 -5.52 -19.27
CA LEU A 304 7.02 -4.06 -19.13
C LEU A 304 8.43 -3.61 -18.73
N SER A 305 8.70 -2.31 -18.83
CA SER A 305 10.01 -1.73 -18.47
C SER A 305 10.44 -2.02 -17.02
N LYS A 306 9.47 -2.24 -16.13
CA LYS A 306 9.66 -2.70 -14.75
C LYS A 306 8.44 -3.46 -14.27
N VAL A 307 8.58 -4.14 -13.13
CA VAL A 307 7.47 -4.82 -12.45
C VAL A 307 6.70 -3.82 -11.60
N TYR A 308 5.44 -3.53 -11.96
CA TYR A 308 4.57 -2.61 -11.23
C TYR A 308 3.65 -3.37 -10.27
N SER A 309 3.33 -2.76 -9.14
CA SER A 309 2.32 -3.24 -8.18
C SER A 309 0.95 -2.60 -8.44
N ASN A 310 -0.11 -3.10 -7.81
CA ASN A 310 -1.45 -2.53 -7.97
C ASN A 310 -1.51 -1.04 -7.57
N HIS A 311 -0.71 -0.62 -6.57
CA HIS A 311 -0.63 0.79 -6.15
C HIS A 311 -0.08 1.69 -7.27
N CYS A 312 0.76 1.16 -8.18
CA CYS A 312 1.25 1.94 -9.32
C CYS A 312 0.11 2.36 -10.25
N ILE A 313 -0.99 1.60 -10.33
CA ILE A 313 -2.18 1.97 -11.13
C ILE A 313 -2.86 3.21 -10.51
N ARG A 314 -3.05 3.21 -9.19
CA ARG A 314 -3.58 4.37 -8.45
C ARG A 314 -2.68 5.60 -8.61
N ALA A 315 -1.37 5.43 -8.45
CA ALA A 315 -0.39 6.49 -8.69
C ALA A 315 -0.50 7.03 -10.12
N THR A 316 -0.68 6.15 -11.11
CA THR A 316 -0.90 6.54 -12.51
C THR A 316 -2.13 7.41 -12.68
N CYS A 317 -3.27 7.05 -12.07
CA CYS A 317 -4.49 7.86 -12.13
C CYS A 317 -4.25 9.29 -11.59
N ILE A 318 -3.67 9.41 -10.39
CA ILE A 318 -3.42 10.70 -9.74
C ILE A 318 -2.44 11.53 -10.55
N THR A 319 -1.33 10.93 -11.02
CA THR A 319 -0.34 11.61 -11.85
C THR A 319 -0.96 12.09 -13.16
N LEU A 320 -1.75 11.26 -13.86
CA LEU A 320 -2.39 11.66 -15.12
C LEU A 320 -3.35 12.84 -14.95
N LEU A 321 -4.16 12.85 -13.89
CA LEU A 321 -5.07 13.96 -13.62
C LEU A 321 -4.31 15.24 -13.28
N ASN A 322 -3.27 15.15 -12.46
CA ASN A 322 -2.43 16.29 -12.12
C ASN A 322 -1.68 16.86 -13.35
N GLU A 323 -1.11 15.98 -14.18
CA GLU A 323 -0.42 16.39 -15.42
C GLU A 323 -1.36 17.02 -16.45
N ALA A 324 -2.63 16.63 -16.45
CA ALA A 324 -3.68 17.25 -17.25
C ALA A 324 -4.13 18.62 -16.71
N GLY A 325 -3.69 19.02 -15.51
CA GLY A 325 -3.98 20.31 -14.90
C GLY A 325 -5.27 20.35 -14.08
N PHE A 326 -5.83 19.19 -13.69
CA PHE A 326 -6.97 19.17 -12.76
C PHE A 326 -6.54 19.61 -11.37
N GLU A 327 -7.35 20.45 -10.73
CA GLU A 327 -7.10 20.93 -9.37
C GLU A 327 -7.14 19.80 -8.34
N GLY A 328 -6.37 19.97 -7.25
CA GLY A 328 -6.26 18.99 -6.16
C GLY A 328 -7.61 18.55 -5.61
N ARG A 329 -8.52 19.51 -5.35
CA ARG A 329 -9.89 19.25 -4.90
C ARG A 329 -10.69 18.30 -5.80
N HIS A 330 -10.47 18.31 -7.12
CA HIS A 330 -11.13 17.38 -8.04
C HIS A 330 -10.44 16.01 -8.07
N ILE A 331 -9.14 15.97 -7.84
CA ILE A 331 -8.38 14.71 -7.76
C ILE A 331 -8.74 13.95 -6.48
N ILE A 332 -8.96 14.65 -5.35
CA ILE A 332 -9.32 14.00 -4.09
C ILE A 332 -10.73 13.39 -4.11
N THR A 333 -11.68 13.93 -4.89
CA THR A 333 -13.01 13.31 -5.06
C THR A 333 -12.93 11.98 -5.79
N ILE A 334 -12.04 11.84 -6.78
CA ILE A 334 -11.86 10.57 -7.49
C ILE A 334 -11.02 9.59 -6.65
N SER A 335 -9.99 10.11 -5.97
CA SER A 335 -9.03 9.27 -5.24
C SER A 335 -9.44 8.92 -3.80
N GLY A 336 -10.47 9.56 -3.23
CA GLY A 336 -10.91 9.32 -1.84
C GLY A 336 -9.85 9.71 -0.80
N HIS A 337 -9.00 10.67 -1.13
CA HIS A 337 -8.09 11.30 -0.17
C HIS A 337 -8.86 12.35 0.64
N ARG A 338 -8.54 12.47 1.93
CA ARG A 338 -9.22 13.39 2.84
C ARG A 338 -8.70 14.83 2.75
N SER A 339 -7.47 15.01 2.27
CA SER A 339 -6.88 16.33 2.10
C SER A 339 -5.94 16.37 0.92
N GLU A 340 -5.75 17.56 0.35
CA GLU A 340 -4.85 17.77 -0.77
C GLU A 340 -3.38 17.52 -0.40
N GLU A 341 -3.00 17.71 0.86
CA GLU A 341 -1.66 17.40 1.37
C GLU A 341 -1.28 15.94 1.10
N SER A 342 -2.26 15.04 1.21
CA SER A 342 -2.04 13.61 0.99
C SER A 342 -1.84 13.23 -0.48
N ILE A 343 -2.23 14.09 -1.44
CA ILE A 343 -1.92 13.90 -2.87
C ILE A 343 -0.61 14.58 -3.28
N LYS A 344 -0.11 15.57 -2.52
CA LYS A 344 1.17 16.27 -2.81
C LYS A 344 2.32 15.31 -3.04
N SER A 345 2.34 14.15 -2.38
CA SER A 345 3.38 13.13 -2.60
C SER A 345 3.41 12.53 -4.01
N TYR A 346 2.27 12.40 -4.67
CA TYR A 346 2.16 11.91 -6.05
C TYR A 346 2.46 13.01 -7.07
N CYS A 347 2.25 14.27 -6.68
CA CYS A 347 2.34 15.46 -7.51
C CYS A 347 3.59 16.31 -7.19
N ARG A 348 4.52 15.77 -6.39
CA ARG A 348 5.67 16.49 -5.81
C ARG A 348 6.67 16.96 -6.85
N ASP A 349 6.80 16.18 -7.93
CA ASP A 349 7.72 16.49 -9.00
C ASP A 349 7.01 17.27 -10.09
N THR A 350 7.46 18.50 -10.30
CA THR A 350 7.13 19.24 -11.52
C THR A 350 7.57 18.42 -12.73
N THR A 351 6.65 18.24 -13.68
CA THR A 351 6.92 17.51 -14.93
C THR A 351 8.10 18.16 -15.65
N ASN A 352 8.80 17.41 -16.51
CA ASN A 352 9.84 18.00 -17.36
C ASN A 352 9.29 19.16 -18.22
N LYS A 353 8.00 19.15 -18.56
CA LYS A 353 7.33 20.28 -19.23
C LYS A 353 7.27 21.49 -18.30
N GLN A 354 6.74 21.36 -17.10
CA GLN A 354 6.69 22.44 -16.11
C GLN A 354 8.09 22.93 -15.72
N LYS A 355 9.07 22.04 -15.54
CA LYS A 355 10.47 22.41 -15.29
C LYS A 355 11.06 23.22 -16.44
N ARG A 356 10.76 22.84 -17.69
CA ARG A 356 11.17 23.63 -18.87
C ARG A 356 10.47 24.99 -18.91
N GLU A 357 9.18 25.06 -18.59
CA GLU A 357 8.44 26.33 -18.53
C GLU A 357 8.98 27.26 -17.43
N MET A 358 9.18 26.74 -16.22
CA MET A 358 9.82 27.47 -15.12
C MET A 358 11.24 27.91 -15.49
N SER A 359 12.04 27.02 -16.06
CA SER A 359 13.40 27.33 -16.52
C SER A 359 13.39 28.38 -17.64
N LYS A 360 12.41 28.33 -18.55
CA LYS A 360 12.26 29.31 -19.63
C LYS A 360 11.95 30.69 -19.05
N PHE A 361 11.01 30.78 -18.10
CA PHE A 361 10.70 32.03 -17.41
C PHE A 361 11.90 32.61 -16.64
N VAL A 362 12.65 31.77 -15.91
CA VAL A 362 13.90 32.20 -15.25
C VAL A 362 14.94 32.67 -16.28
N SER A 363 15.04 31.97 -17.42
CA SER A 363 15.98 32.32 -18.50
C SER A 363 15.61 33.65 -19.15
N GLU A 364 14.31 33.92 -19.37
CA GLU A 364 13.81 35.19 -19.91
C GLU A 364 14.24 36.38 -19.04
N PHE A 365 14.24 36.23 -17.71
CA PHE A 365 14.77 37.24 -16.78
C PHE A 365 16.29 37.42 -16.91
N THR A 366 17.05 36.36 -17.17
CA THR A 366 18.51 36.45 -17.37
C THR A 366 18.92 37.01 -18.74
N THR A 367 17.99 37.08 -19.70
CA THR A 367 18.23 37.61 -21.05
C THR A 367 17.82 39.07 -21.24
N VAL A 368 17.44 39.76 -20.16
CA VAL A 368 17.13 41.19 -20.21
C VAL A 368 18.40 41.97 -20.60
N THR A 369 18.43 42.47 -21.83
CA THR A 369 19.26 43.61 -22.22
C THR A 369 18.70 44.84 -21.51
N GLU A 370 19.57 45.69 -20.98
CA GLU A 370 19.22 46.90 -20.24
C GLU A 370 18.12 47.73 -20.91
N THR A 371 16.86 47.53 -20.52
CA THR A 371 15.87 48.59 -20.37
C THR A 371 14.61 48.04 -19.71
N GLN A 372 14.15 48.78 -18.70
CA GLN A 372 12.90 48.63 -17.94
C GLN A 372 12.98 47.76 -16.68
N SER A 373 13.53 48.37 -15.63
CA SER A 373 13.12 48.10 -14.25
C SER A 373 11.73 48.67 -14.02
N GLU A 374 10.74 47.81 -13.75
CA GLU A 374 9.62 48.16 -12.87
C GLU A 374 9.31 46.99 -11.93
N ASN A 375 8.93 47.37 -10.71
CA ASN A 375 8.99 46.59 -9.48
C ASN A 375 7.95 45.46 -9.41
N LEU A 376 8.38 44.28 -9.00
CA LEU A 376 7.52 43.23 -8.44
C LEU A 376 8.11 42.77 -7.10
N THR A 377 7.63 43.36 -6.02
CA THR A 377 7.85 42.86 -4.67
C THR A 377 6.96 41.63 -4.45
N VAL A 378 7.58 40.47 -4.27
CA VAL A 378 6.92 39.25 -3.82
C VAL A 378 7.33 39.00 -2.38
N GLU A 379 6.38 39.17 -1.45
CA GLU A 379 6.56 38.78 -0.05
C GLU A 379 6.62 37.24 0.04
N PHE A 380 7.74 36.72 0.53
CA PHE A 380 7.87 35.31 0.90
C PHE A 380 7.52 35.16 2.38
N ASP A 381 6.38 34.53 2.64
CA ASP A 381 6.00 34.10 3.98
C ASP A 381 6.86 32.89 4.38
N ASN A 382 7.76 33.10 5.34
CA ASN A 382 8.72 32.11 5.79
C ASN A 382 8.17 31.40 7.04
N SER A 383 7.06 30.68 6.90
CA SER A 383 6.61 29.74 7.92
C SER A 383 7.28 28.38 7.68
N VAL A 384 8.43 28.14 8.31
CA VAL A 384 8.99 26.80 8.44
C VAL A 384 8.13 26.05 9.45
N THR A 385 7.13 25.32 8.98
CA THR A 385 6.47 24.30 9.79
C THR A 385 7.39 23.08 9.85
N GLU A 386 7.70 22.61 11.04
CA GLU A 386 8.20 21.24 11.20
C GLU A 386 7.12 20.31 10.65
N ASP A 387 7.30 19.80 9.43
CA ASP A 387 6.45 18.75 8.88
C ASP A 387 6.57 17.52 9.79
N GLU A 388 5.67 17.43 10.77
CA GLU A 388 5.33 16.16 11.37
C GLU A 388 4.67 15.35 10.26
N LEU A 389 5.50 14.50 9.64
CA LEU A 389 5.11 13.65 8.54
C LEU A 389 4.14 12.60 9.10
N VAL A 390 2.85 12.97 9.15
CA VAL A 390 1.76 12.07 9.47
C VAL A 390 1.68 11.09 8.31
N LEU A 391 2.22 9.89 8.54
CA LEU A 391 2.03 8.79 7.61
C LEU A 391 0.53 8.57 7.49
N SER A 392 -0.01 8.69 6.28
CA SER A 392 -1.40 8.31 6.08
C SER A 392 -1.55 6.85 6.50
N ALA A 393 -2.73 6.47 6.97
CA ALA A 393 -3.00 5.08 7.33
C ALA A 393 -2.61 4.11 6.18
N SER A 394 -2.65 4.57 4.92
CA SER A 394 -2.26 3.80 3.72
C SER A 394 -0.76 3.51 3.68
N GLN A 395 0.06 4.48 4.05
CA GLN A 395 1.51 4.36 4.06
C GLN A 395 1.96 3.43 5.20
N THR A 396 1.31 3.52 6.37
CA THR A 396 1.61 2.64 7.52
C THR A 396 1.41 1.17 7.18
N ASP A 397 0.32 0.78 6.52
CA ASP A 397 0.08 -0.64 6.20
C ASP A 397 1.06 -1.22 5.17
N GLU A 398 1.44 -0.46 4.14
CA GLU A 398 2.45 -0.89 3.17
C GLU A 398 3.82 -1.05 3.83
N ILE A 399 4.15 -0.14 4.75
CA ILE A 399 5.35 -0.24 5.58
C ILE A 399 5.26 -1.48 6.48
N ILE A 400 4.08 -1.79 7.02
CA ILE A 400 3.88 -2.98 7.86
C ILE A 400 4.14 -4.25 7.04
N ASP A 401 3.62 -4.35 5.82
CA ASP A 401 3.87 -5.50 4.96
C ASP A 401 5.35 -5.60 4.55
N GLU A 402 6.02 -4.49 4.23
CA GLU A 402 7.47 -4.48 3.95
C GLU A 402 8.31 -4.87 5.18
N ILE A 403 7.94 -4.41 6.38
CA ILE A 403 8.60 -4.79 7.63
C ILE A 403 8.43 -6.28 7.90
N VAL A 404 7.21 -6.80 7.76
CA VAL A 404 6.89 -8.20 8.07
C VAL A 404 7.47 -9.16 7.02
N GLN A 405 7.48 -8.79 5.74
CA GLN A 405 8.03 -9.63 4.67
C GLN A 405 9.56 -9.63 4.62
N GLY A 406 10.21 -8.51 4.92
CA GLY A 406 11.68 -8.37 4.88
C GLY A 406 12.44 -9.20 5.92
N GLU A 407 11.73 -9.86 6.86
CA GLU A 407 12.33 -10.74 7.89
C GLU A 407 11.97 -12.22 7.74
N VAL A 408 11.14 -12.61 6.76
CA VAL A 408 10.80 -14.03 6.50
C VAL A 408 11.84 -14.73 5.60
N GLU A 409 12.72 -13.97 4.93
CA GLU A 409 13.90 -14.53 4.27
C GLU A 409 15.04 -14.75 5.27
N LEU A 410 14.92 -15.84 6.04
CA LEU A 410 16.01 -16.67 6.59
C LEU A 410 15.31 -17.71 7.48
N GLN A 411 14.92 -18.84 6.88
CA GLN A 411 14.49 -19.99 7.67
C GLN A 411 15.66 -20.51 8.51
N PRO A 412 15.42 -21.02 9.73
CA PRO A 412 16.46 -21.67 10.50
C PRO A 412 16.96 -22.90 9.74
N LEU A 413 18.28 -23.07 9.63
CA LEU A 413 18.87 -24.35 9.26
C LEU A 413 18.48 -25.40 10.30
N THR A 414 17.42 -26.17 10.02
CA THR A 414 17.11 -27.38 10.77
C THR A 414 17.94 -28.53 10.23
N ASP A 415 18.82 -29.05 11.09
CA ASP A 415 19.42 -30.39 11.10
C ASP A 415 19.61 -31.13 9.76
N ILE A 416 20.85 -31.09 9.25
CA ILE A 416 21.33 -32.07 8.27
C ILE A 416 22.25 -33.06 8.98
N THR A 417 21.67 -33.93 9.82
CA THR A 417 22.28 -35.24 10.08
C THR A 417 21.78 -36.20 9.00
N ASN A 418 22.47 -36.23 7.86
CA ASN A 418 22.60 -37.39 6.95
C ASN A 418 23.27 -36.94 5.65
N ILE A 419 24.57 -37.20 5.51
CA ILE A 419 25.28 -37.15 4.24
C ILE A 419 25.44 -38.60 3.75
N PRO A 420 24.80 -39.01 2.64
CA PRO A 420 25.30 -40.13 1.86
C PRO A 420 26.44 -39.64 0.96
N ASN A 421 27.62 -40.23 1.15
CA ASN A 421 28.75 -40.12 0.23
C ASN A 421 28.32 -40.41 -1.22
N THR A 422 28.50 -39.47 -2.13
CA THR A 422 28.62 -39.77 -3.56
C THR A 422 29.58 -38.79 -4.23
N ASN A 423 30.76 -39.30 -4.57
CA ASN A 423 31.72 -38.69 -5.48
C ASN A 423 31.09 -38.55 -6.87
N GLN A 424 30.87 -37.33 -7.36
CA GLN A 424 30.87 -37.05 -8.80
C GLN A 424 31.58 -35.72 -9.09
N GLN A 425 32.68 -35.83 -9.83
CA GLN A 425 33.46 -34.74 -10.40
C GLN A 425 32.64 -33.98 -11.45
N VAL A 426 32.54 -32.66 -11.31
CA VAL A 426 32.08 -31.78 -12.39
C VAL A 426 33.29 -31.02 -12.94
N LYS A 427 33.60 -31.29 -14.21
CA LYS A 427 34.65 -30.67 -15.01
C LYS A 427 34.14 -29.31 -15.52
N ILE A 428 34.88 -28.22 -15.32
CA ILE A 428 34.60 -26.93 -15.95
C ILE A 428 35.83 -26.52 -16.75
N ASP A 429 35.68 -26.42 -18.07
CA ASP A 429 36.71 -25.95 -19.00
C ASP A 429 36.89 -24.44 -18.88
N SER A 430 38.15 -24.00 -18.74
CA SER A 430 38.55 -22.59 -18.68
C SER A 430 39.13 -22.13 -20.02
N LYS A 431 38.56 -21.06 -20.58
CA LYS A 431 39.23 -20.19 -21.55
C LYS A 431 38.83 -18.74 -21.31
N VAL A 432 39.67 -18.01 -20.56
CA VAL A 432 39.74 -16.54 -20.64
C VAL A 432 41.20 -16.12 -20.50
N ALA A 433 41.68 -15.32 -21.46
CA ALA A 433 42.98 -14.64 -21.44
C ALA A 433 42.84 -13.22 -20.82
N PRO A 434 43.92 -12.62 -20.32
CA PRO A 434 43.88 -11.63 -19.23
C PRO A 434 44.10 -10.19 -19.67
N HIS A 435 43.46 -9.22 -19.02
CA HIS A 435 43.98 -7.86 -18.77
C HIS A 435 43.18 -7.24 -17.60
N SER A 436 43.79 -7.18 -16.39
CA SER A 436 44.22 -5.96 -15.67
C SER A 436 43.04 -5.09 -15.17
N THR A 437 42.86 -4.74 -13.91
CA THR A 437 43.78 -4.36 -12.82
C THR A 437 43.04 -4.31 -11.48
N GLY A 438 43.66 -4.84 -10.41
CA GLY A 438 43.64 -4.30 -9.04
C GLY A 438 42.34 -4.24 -8.21
N SER A 439 42.20 -5.15 -7.25
CA SER A 439 41.89 -4.84 -5.84
C SER A 439 42.09 -6.10 -4.99
N GLY A 440 42.96 -6.02 -3.97
CA GLY A 440 43.23 -7.14 -3.06
C GLY A 440 42.01 -7.54 -2.23
N PHE A 441 41.86 -8.83 -1.98
CA PHE A 441 40.86 -9.37 -1.07
C PHE A 441 41.43 -9.35 0.36
N MET A 442 40.77 -8.65 1.29
CA MET A 442 41.00 -8.81 2.72
C MET A 442 39.94 -9.76 3.28
N PHE A 443 40.39 -10.87 3.85
CA PHE A 443 39.56 -11.78 4.64
C PHE A 443 39.84 -11.47 6.11
N HIS A 444 38.83 -11.01 6.86
CA HIS A 444 38.90 -11.00 8.33
C HIS A 444 38.28 -12.30 8.84
N ASP A 445 38.95 -12.95 9.78
CA ASP A 445 38.55 -14.17 10.50
C ASP A 445 38.34 -15.45 9.68
N CYS A 446 39.23 -15.73 8.71
CA CYS A 446 39.29 -17.04 8.04
C CYS A 446 40.75 -17.52 7.88
N ASN A 447 41.02 -18.79 8.19
CA ASN A 447 42.27 -19.47 7.83
C ASN A 447 42.15 -19.99 6.39
N VAL A 448 42.97 -19.46 5.47
CA VAL A 448 43.00 -19.87 4.07
C VAL A 448 44.25 -20.71 3.82
N THR A 449 44.06 -21.98 3.42
CA THR A 449 45.15 -22.86 2.98
C THR A 449 45.06 -23.03 1.46
N ILE A 450 46.07 -22.54 0.73
CA ILE A 450 46.14 -22.66 -0.74
C ILE A 450 47.12 -23.80 -1.07
N ASN A 451 46.60 -24.90 -1.60
CA ASN A 451 47.43 -25.98 -2.14
C ASN A 451 47.67 -25.72 -3.63
N MET A 452 48.90 -25.32 -3.97
CA MET A 452 49.35 -25.18 -5.36
C MET A 452 49.69 -26.58 -5.90
N VAL A 453 48.93 -27.05 -6.88
CA VAL A 453 49.32 -28.22 -7.69
C VAL A 453 50.16 -27.70 -8.86
N GLN A 454 51.43 -28.09 -8.94
CA GLN A 454 52.28 -27.76 -10.09
C GLN A 454 51.82 -28.54 -11.34
N PRO A 455 51.95 -27.93 -12.53
CA PRO A 455 51.29 -28.37 -13.76
C PRO A 455 51.75 -29.72 -14.29
#